data_AF-A0A151I6W3-F1
#
_entry.id   AF-A0A151I6W3-F1
#
_cell.length_a   1.000
_cell.length_b   1.000
_cell.length_c   1.000
_cell.angle_alpha   90.00
_cell.angle_beta   90.00
_cell.angle_gamma   90.00
#
_symmetry.space_group_name_H-M   'P 1'
#
loop_
_entity.id
_entity.type
_entity.pdbx_description
1 polymer ?
#
loop_
_entity_poly.entity_id
_entity_poly.type
_entity_poly.pdbx_seq_one_letter_code
_entity_poly.pdbx_strand_id
1 'polypeptide(L)'
;KHPFILPKHSVLTTLVIADAHAKTLHGGTQITLAYIRQHYWILGGRNPVRAFILKCIVCARHRQNRAQQLMGQLPISRVTPSRPFLHTGVDYAGPIMLKTWRGRAAKIYKGYLAIFVCFSTSAVHIEIVTDYSTEAFISAYKRFTARRGICATLNSDCGTNFVGADRELRQRFNTASKELQELASILANQGTEWRFIPPAAPHFGGKWEAAVKSTKHHLRRVIGDSTLTYEELSTLVAQIEAVLNSRPLCPLSEDADDYSALTPGHFILGDAPTVIPEPNLIDEPSSRLNRWQLIQQKVERFWKRWRTECLQRYQAISKWHHPSTQIKEGSLVLISDERYPPAKWPLARVIKLHPGDDGLTRVVTVRTATTTFKRPITKICILPTN
;
A
#
# COMPACT_ATOMS: atom_id res chain seq x y z
N LYS A 1 -29.29 -25.15 -40.58
CA LYS A 1 -30.32 -25.52 -39.58
C LYS A 1 -30.45 -24.37 -38.58
N HIS A 2 -31.64 -23.84 -38.33
CA HIS A 2 -31.85 -22.74 -37.38
C HIS A 2 -31.88 -23.27 -35.94
N PRO A 3 -31.30 -22.55 -34.95
CA PRO A 3 -31.33 -22.97 -33.55
C PRO A 3 -32.74 -22.89 -32.99
N PHE A 4 -33.09 -23.79 -32.07
CA PHE A 4 -34.39 -23.79 -31.40
C PHE A 4 -34.49 -22.56 -30.47
N ILE A 5 -35.56 -21.77 -30.61
CA ILE A 5 -35.74 -20.55 -29.82
C ILE A 5 -36.32 -20.93 -28.46
N LEU A 6 -35.67 -20.47 -27.39
CA LEU A 6 -36.09 -20.71 -26.01
C LEU A 6 -36.49 -19.41 -25.30
N PRO A 7 -37.61 -19.42 -24.56
CA PRO A 7 -38.01 -18.28 -23.74
C PRO A 7 -37.03 -18.07 -22.58
N LYS A 8 -36.84 -16.80 -22.18
CA LYS A 8 -35.91 -16.41 -21.11
C LYS A 8 -36.24 -17.06 -19.75
N HIS A 9 -37.52 -17.24 -19.45
CA HIS A 9 -38.04 -17.72 -18.18
C HIS A 9 -38.72 -19.08 -18.38
N SER A 10 -37.93 -20.14 -18.48
CA SER A 10 -38.43 -21.52 -18.57
C SER A 10 -37.51 -22.49 -17.85
N VAL A 11 -38.09 -23.57 -17.33
CA VAL A 11 -37.37 -24.69 -16.73
C VAL A 11 -36.41 -25.31 -17.74
N LEU A 12 -36.86 -25.49 -18.99
CA LEU A 12 -36.03 -26.03 -20.07
C LEU A 12 -34.80 -25.15 -20.32
N THR A 13 -34.97 -23.83 -20.37
CA THR A 13 -33.87 -22.86 -20.52
C THR A 13 -32.84 -23.00 -19.39
N THR A 14 -33.31 -23.20 -18.16
CA THR A 14 -32.43 -23.38 -16.99
C THR A 14 -31.63 -24.68 -17.10
N LEU A 15 -32.26 -25.77 -17.52
CA LEU A 15 -31.60 -27.07 -17.72
C LEU A 15 -30.57 -27.02 -18.85
N VAL A 16 -30.89 -26.36 -19.97
CA VAL A 16 -29.96 -26.17 -21.09
C VAL A 16 -28.75 -25.34 -20.67
N ILE A 17 -28.94 -24.28 -19.87
CA ILE A 17 -27.83 -23.50 -19.32
C ILE A 17 -26.98 -24.34 -18.36
N ALA A 18 -27.61 -25.18 -17.53
CA ALA A 18 -26.91 -26.05 -16.59
C ALA A 18 -26.02 -27.07 -17.30
N ASP A 19 -26.57 -27.77 -18.30
CA ASP A 19 -25.84 -28.74 -19.12
C ASP A 19 -24.67 -28.08 -19.88
N ALA A 20 -24.94 -26.94 -20.55
CA ALA A 20 -23.90 -26.19 -21.25
C ALA A 20 -22.79 -25.69 -20.31
N HIS A 21 -23.15 -25.22 -19.11
CA HIS A 21 -22.18 -24.76 -18.13
C HIS A 21 -21.31 -25.91 -17.60
N ALA A 22 -21.87 -27.11 -17.41
CA ALA A 22 -21.13 -28.31 -17.02
C ALA A 22 -20.19 -28.80 -18.15
N LYS A 23 -20.69 -28.89 -19.39
CA LYS A 23 -19.91 -29.33 -20.56
C LYS A 23 -18.79 -28.38 -20.95
N THR A 24 -18.94 -27.09 -20.65
CA THR A 24 -17.87 -26.08 -20.81
C THR A 24 -16.95 -25.99 -19.60
N LEU A 25 -16.97 -26.98 -18.69
CA LEU A 25 -16.13 -27.05 -17.50
C LEU A 25 -16.21 -25.78 -16.65
N HIS A 26 -17.43 -25.34 -16.33
CA HIS A 26 -17.70 -24.12 -15.58
C HIS A 26 -17.24 -22.83 -16.28
N GLY A 27 -17.21 -22.83 -17.61
CA GLY A 27 -16.83 -21.69 -18.43
C GLY A 27 -17.64 -20.42 -18.13
N GLY A 28 -17.01 -19.25 -18.33
CA GLY A 28 -17.66 -17.95 -18.12
C GLY A 28 -18.87 -17.71 -19.03
N THR A 29 -19.60 -16.61 -18.79
CA THR A 29 -20.85 -16.30 -19.50
C THR A 29 -20.72 -16.33 -21.02
N GLN A 30 -19.60 -15.87 -21.59
CA GLN A 30 -19.37 -15.88 -23.04
C GLN A 30 -19.17 -17.29 -23.60
N ILE A 31 -18.39 -18.13 -22.91
CA ILE A 31 -18.09 -19.51 -23.34
C ILE A 31 -19.36 -20.36 -23.26
N THR A 32 -20.08 -20.28 -22.14
CA THR A 32 -21.35 -21.00 -21.95
C THR A 32 -22.38 -20.56 -23.00
N LEU A 33 -22.49 -19.26 -23.29
CA LEU A 33 -23.43 -18.75 -24.30
C LEU A 33 -23.05 -19.17 -25.73
N ALA A 34 -21.75 -19.19 -26.06
CA ALA A 34 -21.27 -19.66 -27.36
C ALA A 34 -21.60 -21.14 -27.60
N TYR A 35 -21.46 -21.98 -26.58
CA TYR A 35 -21.84 -23.39 -26.63
C TYR A 35 -23.35 -23.57 -26.84
N ILE A 36 -24.18 -22.83 -26.08
CA ILE A 36 -25.65 -22.88 -26.23
C ILE A 36 -26.09 -22.51 -27.65
N ARG A 37 -25.48 -21.48 -28.24
CA ARG A 37 -25.82 -20.95 -29.57
C ARG A 37 -25.63 -21.93 -30.72
N GLN A 38 -24.91 -23.04 -30.51
CA GLN A 38 -24.77 -24.08 -31.51
C GLN A 38 -26.09 -24.83 -31.78
N HIS A 39 -26.98 -24.89 -30.78
CA HIS A 39 -28.23 -25.66 -30.86
C HIS A 39 -29.48 -24.87 -30.46
N TYR A 40 -29.34 -23.86 -29.59
CA TYR A 40 -30.46 -23.11 -29.01
C TYR A 40 -30.22 -21.60 -29.03
N TRP A 41 -31.30 -20.82 -29.19
CA TRP A 41 -31.29 -19.37 -29.11
C TRP A 41 -32.18 -18.87 -27.96
N ILE A 42 -31.57 -18.49 -26.84
CA ILE A 42 -32.28 -17.95 -25.67
C ILE A 42 -32.50 -16.45 -25.85
N LEU A 43 -33.76 -16.00 -25.75
CA LEU A 43 -34.10 -14.57 -25.79
C LEU A 43 -33.40 -13.81 -24.65
N GLY A 44 -32.56 -12.83 -24.99
CA GLY A 44 -31.75 -12.09 -24.02
C GLY A 44 -30.69 -12.94 -23.30
N GLY A 45 -30.24 -14.05 -23.91
CA GLY A 45 -29.53 -15.17 -23.30
C GLY A 45 -28.31 -14.86 -22.42
N ARG A 46 -27.65 -13.71 -22.59
CA ARG A 46 -26.52 -13.31 -21.72
C ARG A 46 -26.94 -13.15 -20.25
N ASN A 47 -28.12 -12.56 -19.99
CA ASN A 47 -28.61 -12.30 -18.64
C ASN A 47 -28.97 -13.59 -17.87
N PRO A 48 -29.78 -14.52 -18.40
CA PRO A 48 -30.08 -15.78 -17.71
C PRO A 48 -28.83 -16.65 -17.54
N VAL A 49 -27.92 -16.70 -18.52
CA VAL A 49 -26.64 -17.44 -18.39
C VAL A 49 -25.78 -16.84 -17.28
N ARG A 50 -25.63 -15.51 -17.21
CA ARG A 50 -24.89 -14.84 -16.13
C ARG A 50 -25.53 -15.11 -14.77
N ALA A 51 -26.85 -15.01 -14.66
CA ALA A 51 -27.58 -15.26 -13.42
C ALA A 51 -27.39 -16.70 -12.92
N PHE A 52 -27.41 -17.68 -13.82
CA PHE A 52 -27.15 -19.08 -13.49
C PHE A 52 -25.70 -19.30 -12.98
N ILE A 53 -24.70 -18.80 -13.72
CA ILE A 53 -23.28 -18.92 -13.34
C ILE A 53 -22.97 -18.19 -12.03
N LEU A 54 -23.71 -17.11 -11.71
CA LEU A 54 -23.59 -16.41 -10.43
C LEU A 54 -24.01 -17.31 -9.25
N LYS A 55 -25.03 -18.15 -9.43
CA LYS A 55 -25.58 -19.08 -8.43
C LYS A 55 -24.87 -20.44 -8.37
N CYS A 56 -24.01 -20.74 -9.35
CA CYS A 56 -23.26 -22.00 -9.39
C CYS A 56 -22.28 -22.10 -8.20
N ILE A 57 -22.43 -23.12 -7.35
CA ILE A 57 -21.65 -23.31 -6.12
C ILE A 57 -20.15 -23.53 -6.44
N VAL A 58 -19.84 -24.33 -7.46
CA VAL A 58 -18.46 -24.59 -7.89
C VAL A 58 -17.79 -23.29 -8.36
N CYS A 59 -18.47 -22.52 -9.21
CA CYS A 59 -17.99 -21.20 -9.61
C CYS A 59 -17.89 -20.23 -8.43
N ALA A 60 -18.81 -20.24 -7.48
CA ALA A 60 -18.78 -19.38 -6.31
C ALA A 60 -17.57 -19.68 -5.41
N ARG A 61 -17.23 -20.96 -5.21
CA ARG A 61 -16.03 -21.41 -4.49
C ARG A 61 -14.75 -20.92 -5.16
N HIS A 62 -14.66 -21.01 -6.49
CA HIS A 62 -13.50 -20.50 -7.25
C HIS A 62 -13.48 -18.98 -7.40
N ARG A 63 -14.64 -18.30 -7.32
CA ARG A 63 -14.74 -16.84 -7.49
C ARG A 63 -14.12 -16.06 -6.32
N GLN A 64 -13.82 -16.71 -5.18
CA GLN A 64 -13.32 -16.04 -3.97
C GLN A 64 -14.02 -14.69 -3.75
N ASN A 65 -15.37 -14.71 -3.76
CA ASN A 65 -16.16 -13.51 -3.49
C ASN A 65 -15.87 -13.04 -2.06
N ARG A 66 -14.95 -12.09 -1.92
CA ARG A 66 -14.83 -11.30 -0.69
C ARG A 66 -16.11 -10.49 -0.56
N ALA A 67 -16.76 -10.56 0.60
CA ALA A 67 -17.76 -9.58 0.96
C ALA A 67 -17.11 -8.19 0.85
N GLN A 68 -17.61 -7.35 -0.05
CA GLN A 68 -17.24 -5.95 -0.11
C GLN A 68 -18.26 -5.21 0.74
N GLN A 69 -17.86 -4.82 1.93
CA GLN A 69 -18.61 -3.93 2.80
C GLN A 69 -18.15 -2.49 2.55
N LEU A 70 -19.07 -1.52 2.67
CA LEU A 70 -18.71 -0.10 2.78
C LEU A 70 -17.56 0.05 3.79
N MET A 71 -16.56 0.90 3.47
CA MET A 71 -15.45 1.17 4.39
C MET A 71 -16.03 1.50 5.77
N GLY A 72 -15.71 0.67 6.77
CA GLY A 72 -16.01 1.00 8.16
C GLY A 72 -15.46 2.38 8.49
N GLN A 73 -16.15 3.10 9.37
CA GLN A 73 -15.71 4.41 9.85
C GLN A 73 -14.21 4.36 10.20
N LEU A 74 -13.45 5.36 9.75
CA LEU A 74 -12.04 5.47 10.09
C LEU A 74 -11.92 5.42 11.63
N PRO A 75 -11.02 4.58 12.20
CA PRO A 75 -10.86 4.52 13.64
C PRO A 75 -10.66 5.93 14.22
N ILE A 76 -11.27 6.24 15.37
CA ILE A 76 -11.21 7.56 16.02
C ILE A 76 -9.78 8.07 16.18
N SER A 77 -8.82 7.16 16.38
CA SER A 77 -7.37 7.44 16.44
C SER A 77 -6.77 8.04 15.16
N ARG A 78 -7.52 8.08 14.06
CA ARG A 78 -7.15 8.70 12.79
C ARG A 78 -7.75 10.08 12.61
N VAL A 79 -8.88 10.33 13.27
CA VAL A 79 -9.66 11.57 13.13
C VAL A 79 -9.25 12.59 14.19
N THR A 80 -8.69 12.12 15.31
CA THR A 80 -8.18 12.98 16.39
C THR A 80 -6.74 13.38 16.10
N PRO A 81 -6.39 14.69 16.08
CA PRO A 81 -5.01 15.14 15.97
C PRO A 81 -4.16 14.54 17.10
N SER A 82 -3.08 13.86 16.74
CA SER A 82 -2.17 13.25 17.71
C SER A 82 -0.73 13.46 17.25
N ARG A 83 0.22 13.43 18.21
CA ARG A 83 1.64 13.35 17.83
C ARG A 83 1.88 12.11 16.93
N PRO A 84 2.85 12.17 16.00
CA PRO A 84 3.20 11.03 15.15
C PRO A 84 3.56 9.81 15.99
N PHE A 85 3.16 8.63 15.53
CA PHE A 85 3.38 7.34 16.18
C PHE A 85 2.75 7.16 17.57
N LEU A 86 1.87 8.06 18.03
CA LEU A 86 1.12 7.85 19.27
C LEU A 86 0.27 6.57 19.21
N HIS A 87 -0.42 6.38 18.07
CA HIS A 87 -1.14 5.16 17.72
C HIS A 87 -0.43 4.50 16.55
N THR A 88 0.16 3.34 16.79
CA THR A 88 1.04 2.66 15.83
C THR A 88 0.60 1.22 15.62
N GLY A 89 0.73 0.73 14.39
CA GLY A 89 0.66 -0.69 14.07
C GLY A 89 2.05 -1.21 13.71
N VAL A 90 2.36 -2.45 14.10
CA VAL A 90 3.63 -3.12 13.81
C VAL A 90 3.41 -4.47 13.13
N ASP A 91 4.28 -4.79 12.18
CA ASP A 91 4.26 -6.06 11.46
C ASP A 91 5.67 -6.44 10.95
N TYR A 92 5.95 -7.73 10.78
CA TYR A 92 7.23 -8.25 10.33
C TYR A 92 7.28 -8.55 8.84
N ALA A 93 8.32 -8.06 8.15
CA ALA A 93 8.67 -8.48 6.80
C ALA A 93 9.88 -9.41 6.82
N GLY A 94 9.82 -10.47 6.02
CA GLY A 94 10.95 -11.40 5.86
C GLY A 94 10.50 -12.81 5.47
N PRO A 95 11.42 -13.78 5.57
CA PRO A 95 12.84 -13.62 5.93
C PRO A 95 13.66 -12.92 4.81
N ILE A 96 14.75 -12.27 5.20
CA ILE A 96 15.77 -11.68 4.32
C ILE A 96 17.11 -12.35 4.63
N MET A 97 17.89 -12.70 3.61
CA MET A 97 19.20 -13.34 3.81
C MET A 97 20.29 -12.28 4.02
N LEU A 98 20.90 -12.30 5.21
CA LEU A 98 21.97 -11.41 5.64
C LEU A 98 23.33 -12.11 5.69
N LYS A 99 24.40 -11.36 5.43
CA LYS A 99 25.78 -11.79 5.62
C LYS A 99 26.35 -11.21 6.90
N THR A 100 27.17 -12.00 7.58
CA THR A 100 27.93 -11.58 8.76
C THR A 100 29.00 -10.55 8.43
N TRP A 101 29.71 -10.70 7.31
CA TRP A 101 30.71 -9.74 6.83
C TRP A 101 30.81 -9.72 5.30
N ARG A 102 31.61 -8.82 4.75
CA ARG A 102 31.89 -8.74 3.31
C ARG A 102 32.89 -9.82 2.90
N GLY A 103 32.42 -10.89 2.25
CA GLY A 103 33.29 -11.96 1.75
C GLY A 103 32.53 -13.09 1.07
N ARG A 104 33.25 -13.91 0.27
CA ARG A 104 32.66 -15.09 -0.41
C ARG A 104 32.26 -16.20 0.57
N ALA A 105 33.03 -16.38 1.64
CA ALA A 105 32.79 -17.38 2.68
C ALA A 105 31.98 -16.85 3.88
N ALA A 106 31.37 -15.66 3.77
CA ALA A 106 30.59 -15.08 4.85
C ALA A 106 29.38 -15.95 5.18
N LYS A 107 29.19 -16.26 6.46
CA LYS A 107 28.03 -17.00 6.94
C LYS A 107 26.76 -16.21 6.63
N ILE A 108 25.76 -16.92 6.10
CA ILE A 108 24.46 -16.34 5.80
C ILE A 108 23.49 -16.71 6.92
N TYR A 109 22.71 -15.72 7.38
CA TYR A 109 21.67 -15.91 8.38
C TYR A 109 20.39 -15.18 7.98
N LYS A 110 19.26 -15.55 8.58
CA LYS A 110 17.97 -14.90 8.33
C LYS A 110 17.84 -13.65 9.17
N GLY A 111 17.45 -12.54 8.56
CA GLY A 111 16.98 -11.33 9.22
C GLY A 111 15.53 -11.02 8.83
N TYR A 112 14.95 -10.07 9.55
CA TYR A 112 13.58 -9.60 9.38
C TYR A 112 13.56 -8.06 9.49
N LEU A 113 12.46 -7.46 9.08
CA LEU A 113 12.20 -6.03 9.25
C LEU A 113 10.94 -5.85 10.09
N ALA A 114 11.04 -5.17 11.22
CA ALA A 114 9.90 -4.67 11.97
C ALA A 114 9.45 -3.35 11.33
N ILE A 115 8.25 -3.33 10.77
CA ILE A 115 7.67 -2.17 10.10
C ILE A 115 6.62 -1.56 11.03
N PHE A 116 6.90 -0.36 11.51
CA PHE A 116 5.99 0.45 12.31
C PHE A 116 5.28 1.45 11.40
N VAL A 117 3.96 1.59 11.55
CA VAL A 117 3.15 2.53 10.77
C VAL A 117 2.28 3.35 11.70
N CYS A 118 2.42 4.67 11.61
CA CYS A 118 1.60 5.63 12.35
C CYS A 118 0.16 5.65 11.80
N PHE A 119 -0.85 5.59 12.65
CA PHE A 119 -2.25 5.57 12.21
C PHE A 119 -2.80 6.94 11.82
N SER A 120 -2.32 8.02 12.45
CA SER A 120 -2.75 9.39 12.12
C SER A 120 -2.13 9.88 10.82
N THR A 121 -0.80 9.80 10.70
CA THR A 121 -0.05 10.37 9.56
C THR A 121 0.26 9.34 8.47
N SER A 122 0.01 8.04 8.73
CA SER A 122 0.45 6.94 7.85
C SER A 122 1.98 6.90 7.65
N ALA A 123 2.77 7.62 8.44
CA ALA A 123 4.22 7.57 8.34
C ALA A 123 4.77 6.19 8.72
N VAL A 124 5.89 5.81 8.13
CA VAL A 124 6.51 4.49 8.27
C VAL A 124 7.85 4.63 9.00
N HIS A 125 8.15 3.70 9.90
CA HIS A 125 9.47 3.52 10.51
C HIS A 125 9.87 2.06 10.38
N ILE A 126 11.11 1.77 9.98
CA ILE A 126 11.56 0.40 9.70
C ILE A 126 12.83 0.08 10.51
N GLU A 127 12.78 -1.01 11.27
CA GLU A 127 13.92 -1.52 12.05
C GLU A 127 14.33 -2.91 11.57
N ILE A 128 15.64 -3.17 11.48
CA ILE A 128 16.17 -4.50 11.18
C ILE A 128 16.15 -5.33 12.46
N VAL A 129 15.76 -6.60 12.33
CA VAL A 129 15.75 -7.59 13.42
C VAL A 129 16.48 -8.84 12.96
N THR A 130 17.39 -9.35 13.78
CA THR A 130 18.27 -10.47 13.43
C THR A 130 17.60 -11.84 13.59
N ASP A 131 16.47 -11.91 14.27
CA ASP A 131 15.69 -13.13 14.46
C ASP A 131 14.21 -12.82 14.77
N TYR A 132 13.41 -13.85 15.00
CA TYR A 132 11.97 -13.74 15.28
C TYR A 132 11.67 -13.92 16.80
N SER A 133 12.64 -13.67 17.66
CA SER A 133 12.48 -13.77 19.12
C SER A 133 11.81 -12.53 19.71
N THR A 134 11.28 -12.70 20.92
CA THR A 134 10.78 -11.61 21.76
C THR A 134 11.86 -10.56 22.05
N GLU A 135 13.08 -10.99 22.42
CA GLU A 135 14.17 -10.09 22.81
C GLU A 135 14.64 -9.21 21.65
N ALA A 136 14.73 -9.80 20.44
CA ALA A 136 15.11 -9.05 19.26
C ALA A 136 14.01 -8.04 18.86
N PHE A 137 12.73 -8.39 19.04
CA PHE A 137 11.65 -7.42 18.89
C PHE A 137 11.73 -6.29 19.90
N ILE A 138 11.94 -6.58 21.19
CA ILE A 138 12.05 -5.55 22.24
C ILE A 138 13.20 -4.59 21.92
N SER A 139 14.32 -5.12 21.43
CA SER A 139 15.45 -4.30 21.00
C SER A 139 15.08 -3.37 19.84
N ALA A 140 14.33 -3.86 18.84
CA ALA A 140 13.80 -3.04 17.75
C ALA A 140 12.78 -2.00 18.24
N TYR A 141 11.90 -2.38 19.16
CA TYR A 141 10.92 -1.48 19.76
C TYR A 141 11.60 -0.34 20.52
N LYS A 142 12.65 -0.63 21.31
CA LYS A 142 13.44 0.40 21.99
C LYS A 142 14.11 1.38 21.03
N ARG A 143 14.68 0.90 19.91
CA ARG A 143 15.25 1.77 18.86
C ARG A 143 14.18 2.66 18.24
N PHE A 144 13.00 2.10 17.99
CA PHE A 144 11.86 2.84 17.46
C PHE A 144 11.38 3.91 18.46
N THR A 145 11.12 3.56 19.73
CA THR A 145 10.62 4.52 20.73
C THR A 145 11.65 5.59 21.06
N ALA A 146 12.95 5.27 21.00
CA ALA A 146 14.02 6.26 21.17
C ALA A 146 14.02 7.33 20.07
N ARG A 147 13.57 6.99 18.85
CA ARG A 147 13.52 7.93 17.71
C ARG A 147 12.16 8.58 17.52
N ARG A 148 11.06 7.90 17.89
CA ARG A 148 9.67 8.29 17.58
C ARG A 148 8.81 8.56 18.83
N GLY A 149 9.36 8.36 20.01
CA GLY A 149 8.65 8.43 21.30
C GLY A 149 7.81 7.18 21.59
N ILE A 150 7.41 7.01 22.85
CA ILE A 150 6.64 5.85 23.35
C ILE A 150 5.17 5.94 22.93
N CYS A 151 4.69 4.95 22.17
CA CYS A 151 3.28 4.90 21.74
C CYS A 151 2.31 4.88 22.93
N ALA A 152 1.13 5.48 22.78
CA ALA A 152 0.02 5.21 23.68
C ALA A 152 -0.62 3.85 23.37
N THR A 153 -0.75 3.51 22.08
CA THR A 153 -1.28 2.20 21.66
C THR A 153 -0.40 1.57 20.58
N LEU A 154 -0.10 0.28 20.74
CA LEU A 154 0.60 -0.53 19.73
C LEU A 154 -0.30 -1.67 19.26
N ASN A 155 -0.50 -1.80 17.95
CA ASN A 155 -1.34 -2.84 17.35
C ASN A 155 -0.48 -3.85 16.59
N SER A 156 -0.70 -5.14 16.80
CA SER A 156 0.01 -6.21 16.08
C SER A 156 -0.90 -7.42 15.83
N ASP A 157 -0.44 -8.36 15.00
CA ASP A 157 -1.01 -9.71 14.99
C ASP A 157 -0.65 -10.47 16.28
N CYS A 158 -1.24 -11.66 16.44
CA CYS A 158 -0.98 -12.56 17.57
C CYS A 158 0.34 -13.35 17.43
N GLY A 159 1.34 -12.82 16.73
CA GLY A 159 2.67 -13.44 16.63
C GLY A 159 3.29 -13.68 18.00
N THR A 160 3.94 -14.84 18.19
CA THR A 160 4.48 -15.27 19.50
C THR A 160 5.55 -14.33 20.03
N ASN A 161 6.33 -13.70 19.15
CA ASN A 161 7.30 -12.65 19.46
C ASN A 161 6.62 -11.40 20.05
N PHE A 162 5.48 -10.98 19.50
CA PHE A 162 4.73 -9.81 19.99
C PHE A 162 4.02 -10.10 21.31
N VAL A 163 3.37 -11.26 21.42
CA VAL A 163 2.73 -11.70 22.67
C VAL A 163 3.76 -11.87 23.79
N GLY A 164 4.94 -12.40 23.47
CA GLY A 164 6.07 -12.45 24.40
C GLY A 164 6.52 -11.06 24.83
N ALA A 165 6.64 -10.12 23.87
CA ALA A 165 7.13 -8.78 24.13
C ALA A 165 6.17 -7.95 24.98
N ASP A 166 4.86 -8.03 24.74
CA ASP A 166 3.84 -7.38 25.57
C ASP A 166 3.97 -7.84 27.04
N ARG A 167 4.06 -9.16 27.25
CA ARG A 167 4.23 -9.74 28.58
C ARG A 167 5.49 -9.24 29.28
N GLU A 168 6.62 -9.26 28.58
CA GLU A 168 7.91 -8.88 29.15
C GLU A 168 8.00 -7.37 29.44
N LEU A 169 7.46 -6.53 28.55
CA LEU A 169 7.40 -5.09 28.79
C LEU A 169 6.49 -4.75 29.98
N ARG A 170 5.33 -5.41 30.11
CA ARG A 170 4.46 -5.27 31.29
C ARG A 170 5.15 -5.70 32.57
N GLN A 171 5.86 -6.82 32.56
CA GLN A 171 6.62 -7.28 33.73
C GLN A 171 7.69 -6.28 34.11
N ARG A 172 8.51 -5.79 33.16
CA ARG A 172 9.54 -4.78 33.41
C ARG A 172 8.97 -3.48 33.98
N PHE A 173 7.78 -3.07 33.54
CA PHE A 173 7.09 -1.90 34.09
C PHE A 173 6.63 -2.13 35.53
N ASN A 174 6.09 -3.31 35.83
CA ASN A 174 5.62 -3.65 37.17
C ASN A 174 6.76 -3.81 38.20
N THR A 175 7.96 -4.22 37.76
CA THR A 175 9.14 -4.39 38.63
C THR A 175 9.94 -3.09 38.83
N ALA A 176 9.62 -2.01 38.11
CA ALA A 176 10.25 -0.70 38.30
C ALA A 176 9.98 -0.15 39.72
N SER A 177 10.92 0.65 40.28
CA SER A 177 10.72 1.26 41.61
C SER A 177 9.50 2.17 41.61
N LYS A 178 8.90 2.41 42.79
CA LYS A 178 7.75 3.32 42.92
C LYS A 178 8.04 4.72 42.35
N GLU A 179 9.24 5.28 42.56
CA GLU A 179 9.58 6.58 41.98
C GLU A 179 9.69 6.52 40.45
N LEU A 180 10.20 5.41 39.90
CA LEU A 180 10.30 5.21 38.45
C LEU A 180 8.92 4.95 37.82
N GLN A 181 7.99 4.34 38.56
CA GLN A 181 6.60 4.17 38.16
C GLN A 181 5.84 5.50 38.18
N GLU A 182 6.05 6.34 39.19
CA GLU A 182 5.48 7.69 39.28
C GLU A 182 6.04 8.60 38.17
N LEU A 183 7.36 8.62 37.94
CA LEU A 183 7.97 9.36 36.83
C LEU A 183 7.55 8.82 35.46
N ALA A 184 7.46 7.50 35.29
CA ALA A 184 6.95 6.89 34.06
C ALA A 184 5.48 7.20 33.82
N SER A 185 4.66 7.35 34.88
CA SER A 185 3.24 7.74 34.76
C SER A 185 3.07 9.21 34.36
N ILE A 186 4.02 10.07 34.72
CA ILE A 186 4.06 11.50 34.34
C ILE A 186 4.63 11.68 32.93
N LEU A 187 5.60 10.86 32.53
CA LEU A 187 6.27 10.93 31.21
C LEU A 187 5.61 10.06 30.12
N ALA A 188 4.82 9.07 30.51
CA ALA A 188 4.09 8.18 29.62
C ALA A 188 2.70 7.89 30.18
N ASN A 189 1.67 8.15 29.37
CA ASN A 189 0.31 7.63 29.60
C ASN A 189 0.40 6.12 29.89
N GLN A 190 0.30 5.71 31.16
CA GLN A 190 0.06 4.35 31.70
C GLN A 190 0.70 3.13 31.00
N GLY A 191 1.83 3.29 30.31
CA GLY A 191 2.42 2.25 29.48
C GLY A 191 1.69 2.06 28.14
N THR A 192 2.41 1.54 27.15
CA THR A 192 1.86 1.27 25.82
C THR A 192 0.73 0.24 25.92
N GLU A 193 -0.49 0.63 25.59
CA GLU A 193 -1.61 -0.30 25.46
C GLU A 193 -1.41 -1.18 24.22
N TRP A 194 -1.08 -2.44 24.43
CA TRP A 194 -0.93 -3.39 23.33
C TRP A 194 -2.27 -4.00 22.94
N ARG A 195 -2.65 -3.86 21.67
CA ARG A 195 -3.88 -4.41 21.09
C ARG A 195 -3.55 -5.47 20.04
N PHE A 196 -4.01 -6.69 20.29
CA PHE A 196 -3.83 -7.80 19.36
C PHE A 196 -5.02 -7.91 18.43
N ILE A 197 -4.74 -8.00 17.13
CA ILE A 197 -5.78 -8.16 16.11
C ILE A 197 -6.22 -9.63 16.10
N PRO A 198 -7.53 -9.91 16.21
CA PRO A 198 -8.03 -11.29 16.20
C PRO A 198 -7.61 -12.03 14.92
N PRO A 199 -7.16 -13.30 15.03
CA PRO A 199 -6.90 -14.13 13.87
C PRO A 199 -8.21 -14.21 13.05
N ALA A 200 -8.18 -13.81 11.78
CA ALA A 200 -9.30 -13.75 10.83
C ALA A 200 -10.12 -12.43 10.72
N ALA A 201 -9.67 -11.31 11.31
CA ALA A 201 -10.31 -10.00 11.11
C ALA A 201 -9.41 -8.98 10.34
N PRO A 202 -9.06 -9.21 9.05
CA PRO A 202 -8.24 -8.28 8.26
C PRO A 202 -8.93 -6.91 8.04
N HIS A 203 -10.25 -6.84 8.21
CA HIS A 203 -11.04 -5.64 7.93
C HIS A 203 -10.83 -4.46 8.90
N PHE A 204 -10.31 -4.68 10.12
CA PHE A 204 -10.01 -3.58 11.05
C PHE A 204 -8.81 -2.73 10.60
N GLY A 205 -8.02 -3.23 9.64
CA GLY A 205 -6.74 -2.68 9.25
C GLY A 205 -6.68 -1.92 7.93
N GLY A 206 -7.78 -1.70 7.22
CA GLY A 206 -7.81 -1.42 5.77
C GLY A 206 -6.66 -0.58 5.15
N LYS A 207 -6.33 0.60 5.69
CA LYS A 207 -5.20 1.41 5.17
C LYS A 207 -3.82 1.01 5.74
N TRP A 208 -3.77 0.50 6.97
CA TRP A 208 -2.58 -0.05 7.61
C TRP A 208 -2.13 -1.33 6.90
N GLU A 209 -3.03 -2.29 6.71
CA GLU A 209 -2.76 -3.55 6.03
C GLU A 209 -2.30 -3.29 4.58
N ALA A 210 -2.93 -2.34 3.88
CA ALA A 210 -2.52 -1.96 2.53
C ALA A 210 -1.14 -1.29 2.49
N ALA A 211 -0.80 -0.41 3.45
CA ALA A 211 0.49 0.26 3.51
C ALA A 211 1.61 -0.74 3.84
N VAL A 212 1.42 -1.56 4.89
CA VAL A 212 2.36 -2.60 5.29
C VAL A 212 2.54 -3.64 4.18
N LYS A 213 1.45 -4.14 3.59
CA LYS A 213 1.51 -5.11 2.49
C LYS A 213 2.23 -4.56 1.27
N SER A 214 1.99 -3.30 0.90
CA SER A 214 2.70 -2.64 -0.19
C SER A 214 4.19 -2.52 0.13
N THR A 215 4.55 -2.01 1.30
CA THR A 215 5.95 -1.87 1.73
C THR A 215 6.66 -3.23 1.75
N LYS A 216 6.04 -4.27 2.32
CA LYS A 216 6.55 -5.66 2.31
C LYS A 216 6.77 -6.18 0.89
N HIS A 217 5.81 -5.96 -0.01
CA HIS A 217 5.90 -6.39 -1.40
C HIS A 217 7.12 -5.79 -2.10
N HIS A 218 7.33 -4.48 -1.94
CA HIS A 218 8.42 -3.78 -2.60
C HIS A 218 9.78 -4.11 -1.98
N LEU A 219 9.87 -4.20 -0.66
CA LEU A 219 11.10 -4.59 0.04
C LEU A 219 11.58 -5.96 -0.40
N ARG A 220 10.70 -6.97 -0.43
CA ARG A 220 11.05 -8.33 -0.90
C ARG A 220 11.56 -8.33 -2.34
N ARG A 221 10.92 -7.55 -3.21
CA ARG A 221 11.24 -7.47 -4.65
C ARG A 221 12.54 -6.71 -4.96
N VAL A 222 12.93 -5.77 -4.10
CA VAL A 222 14.12 -4.92 -4.28
C VAL A 222 15.35 -5.54 -3.65
N ILE A 223 15.19 -6.12 -2.47
CA ILE A 223 16.21 -6.94 -1.84
C ILE A 223 16.42 -8.18 -2.72
N GLY A 224 15.34 -8.86 -3.13
CA GLY A 224 15.44 -10.05 -3.97
C GLY A 224 16.36 -11.10 -3.35
N ASP A 225 17.17 -11.75 -4.18
CA ASP A 225 18.15 -12.75 -3.72
C ASP A 225 19.49 -12.14 -3.27
N SER A 226 19.59 -10.81 -3.19
CA SER A 226 20.86 -10.18 -2.80
C SER A 226 21.15 -10.40 -1.32
N THR A 227 22.34 -10.91 -1.05
CA THR A 227 22.87 -11.07 0.31
C THR A 227 23.61 -9.80 0.73
N LEU A 228 22.97 -9.00 1.58
CA LEU A 228 23.49 -7.75 2.14
C LEU A 228 24.06 -7.99 3.54
N THR A 229 25.04 -7.20 3.95
CA THR A 229 25.42 -7.13 5.38
C THR A 229 24.38 -6.33 6.16
N TYR A 230 24.45 -6.41 7.49
CA TYR A 230 23.56 -5.63 8.36
C TYR A 230 23.65 -4.11 8.06
N GLU A 231 24.87 -3.57 7.94
CA GLU A 231 25.08 -2.14 7.63
C GLU A 231 24.51 -1.75 6.27
N GLU A 232 24.72 -2.58 5.25
CA GLU A 232 24.22 -2.31 3.90
C GLU A 232 22.68 -2.34 3.85
N LEU A 233 22.06 -3.29 4.56
CA LEU A 233 20.61 -3.33 4.70
C LEU A 233 20.11 -2.12 5.52
N SER A 234 20.83 -1.71 6.56
CA SER A 234 20.47 -0.55 7.39
C SER A 234 20.40 0.72 6.55
N THR A 235 21.40 0.96 5.72
CA THR A 235 21.41 2.09 4.79
C THR A 235 20.27 2.00 3.77
N LEU A 236 20.08 0.82 3.15
CA LEU A 236 19.01 0.61 2.17
C LEU A 236 17.62 0.89 2.77
N VAL A 237 17.36 0.37 3.96
CA VAL A 237 16.07 0.50 4.65
C VAL A 237 15.81 1.94 5.07
N ALA A 238 16.83 2.66 5.58
CA ALA A 238 16.69 4.06 5.93
C ALA A 238 16.32 4.94 4.71
N GLN A 239 16.94 4.68 3.55
CA GLN A 239 16.60 5.39 2.31
C GLN A 239 15.19 5.05 1.81
N ILE A 240 14.79 3.78 1.92
CA ILE A 240 13.42 3.35 1.58
C ILE A 240 12.39 4.01 2.51
N GLU A 241 12.68 4.14 3.80
CA GLU A 241 11.83 4.85 4.76
C GLU A 241 11.62 6.32 4.35
N ALA A 242 12.70 7.02 3.99
CA ALA A 242 12.62 8.40 3.48
C ALA A 242 11.73 8.50 2.22
N VAL A 243 11.90 7.56 1.29
CA VAL A 243 11.07 7.41 0.08
C VAL A 243 9.59 7.21 0.41
N LEU A 244 9.27 6.36 1.39
CA LEU A 244 7.87 6.11 1.78
C LEU A 244 7.25 7.32 2.46
N ASN A 245 8.05 8.09 3.21
CA ASN A 245 7.60 9.26 3.97
C ASN A 245 7.60 10.56 3.17
N SER A 246 8.19 10.61 1.97
CA SER A 246 8.10 11.75 1.04
C SER A 246 6.86 11.75 0.16
N ARG A 247 5.98 10.75 0.28
CA ARG A 247 4.77 10.65 -0.54
C ARG A 247 3.76 11.78 -0.23
N PRO A 248 3.16 12.42 -1.25
CA PRO A 248 2.12 13.43 -1.04
C PRO A 248 0.83 12.86 -0.43
N LEU A 249 0.29 13.52 0.58
CA LEU A 249 -1.01 13.22 1.20
C LEU A 249 -2.11 14.10 0.62
N CYS A 250 -1.94 15.43 0.70
CA CYS A 250 -2.88 16.44 0.23
C CYS A 250 -2.13 17.75 -0.09
N PRO A 251 -2.78 18.72 -0.76
CA PRO A 251 -2.26 20.09 -0.89
C PRO A 251 -1.98 20.71 0.50
N LEU A 252 -0.92 21.52 0.62
CA LEU A 252 -0.63 22.28 1.84
C LEU A 252 -1.44 23.58 1.93
N SER A 253 -1.81 24.17 0.80
CA SER A 253 -2.57 25.41 0.71
C SER A 253 -3.66 25.34 -0.35
N GLU A 254 -4.75 26.07 -0.11
CA GLU A 254 -5.80 26.31 -1.09
C GLU A 254 -5.37 27.32 -2.17
N ASP A 255 -4.33 28.12 -1.90
CA ASP A 255 -3.79 29.16 -2.79
C ASP A 255 -3.41 28.59 -4.17
N ALA A 256 -4.01 29.14 -5.22
CA ALA A 256 -3.83 28.74 -6.61
C ALA A 256 -2.36 28.74 -7.09
N ASP A 257 -1.47 29.48 -6.42
CA ASP A 257 -0.05 29.59 -6.78
C ASP A 257 0.89 28.81 -5.84
N ASP A 258 0.37 28.18 -4.79
CA ASP A 258 1.12 27.23 -3.95
C ASP A 258 1.01 25.80 -4.52
N TYR A 259 2.18 25.23 -4.79
CA TYR A 259 2.39 23.90 -5.35
C TYR A 259 3.06 22.97 -4.34
N SER A 260 2.95 23.21 -3.04
CA SER A 260 3.48 22.32 -2.00
C SER A 260 2.44 21.27 -1.57
N ALA A 261 2.91 20.08 -1.21
CA ALA A 261 2.04 19.00 -0.72
C ALA A 261 2.52 18.49 0.63
N LEU A 262 1.56 18.26 1.52
CA LEU A 262 1.80 17.71 2.84
C LEU A 262 2.24 16.25 2.68
N THR A 263 3.31 15.86 3.35
CA THR A 263 3.85 14.48 3.33
C THR A 263 3.91 13.94 4.75
N PRO A 264 3.93 12.61 4.95
CA PRO A 264 4.18 12.03 6.27
C PRO A 264 5.47 12.52 6.93
N GLY A 265 6.49 12.85 6.13
CA GLY A 265 7.75 13.40 6.60
C GLY A 265 7.61 14.77 7.25
N HIS A 266 6.69 15.63 6.80
CA HIS A 266 6.45 16.92 7.45
C HIS A 266 6.08 16.75 8.93
N PHE A 267 5.32 15.71 9.27
CA PHE A 267 4.97 15.43 10.65
C PHE A 267 6.14 14.92 11.50
N ILE A 268 7.17 14.35 10.86
CA ILE A 268 8.32 13.74 11.55
C ILE A 268 9.50 14.70 11.64
N LEU A 269 9.82 15.38 10.53
CA LEU A 269 11.03 16.18 10.34
C LEU A 269 10.73 17.68 10.27
N GLY A 270 9.45 18.08 10.15
CA GLY A 270 9.05 19.45 9.85
C GLY A 270 9.05 19.78 8.35
N ASP A 271 9.60 18.92 7.50
CA ASP A 271 9.67 19.08 6.04
C ASP A 271 9.58 17.71 5.33
N ALA A 272 9.38 17.70 4.01
CA ALA A 272 9.50 16.50 3.20
C ALA A 272 10.92 15.93 3.27
N PRO A 273 11.11 14.61 3.44
CA PRO A 273 12.45 14.03 3.56
C PRO A 273 13.20 14.17 2.24
N THR A 274 14.25 14.98 2.22
CA THR A 274 15.15 15.15 1.08
C THR A 274 16.20 14.04 1.10
N VAL A 275 16.24 13.22 0.04
CA VAL A 275 17.31 12.24 -0.16
C VAL A 275 18.48 12.93 -0.87
N ILE A 276 19.71 12.59 -0.49
CA ILE A 276 20.93 13.09 -1.15
C ILE A 276 20.84 12.77 -2.65
N PRO A 277 21.04 13.74 -3.56
CA PRO A 277 21.00 13.50 -5.00
C PRO A 277 22.15 12.58 -5.40
N GLU A 278 21.83 11.49 -6.10
CA GLU A 278 22.81 10.50 -6.54
C GLU A 278 22.67 10.17 -8.04
N PRO A 279 23.74 9.67 -8.69
CA PRO A 279 23.72 9.31 -10.11
C PRO A 279 22.75 8.15 -10.37
N ASN A 280 22.04 8.22 -11.51
CA ASN A 280 21.15 7.14 -11.92
C ASN A 280 21.94 5.94 -12.43
N LEU A 281 21.75 4.78 -11.77
CA LEU A 281 22.46 3.54 -12.06
C LEU A 281 21.50 2.40 -12.41
N ILE A 282 20.22 2.67 -12.70
CA ILE A 282 19.20 1.64 -12.95
C ILE A 282 19.60 0.69 -14.08
N ASP A 283 20.17 1.23 -15.15
CA ASP A 283 20.50 0.52 -16.39
C ASP A 283 21.92 -0.08 -16.37
N GLU A 284 22.72 0.24 -15.35
CA GLU A 284 24.07 -0.31 -15.21
C GLU A 284 24.05 -1.79 -14.79
N PRO A 285 24.86 -2.67 -15.42
CA PRO A 285 24.95 -4.05 -15.01
C PRO A 285 25.43 -4.17 -13.56
N SER A 286 24.70 -4.91 -12.72
CA SER A 286 25.05 -5.07 -11.29
C SER A 286 26.45 -5.66 -11.06
N SER A 287 27.05 -6.31 -12.07
CA SER A 287 28.43 -6.82 -12.04
C SER A 287 29.50 -5.73 -12.10
N ARG A 288 29.17 -4.54 -12.60
CA ARG A 288 30.08 -3.39 -12.71
C ARG A 288 29.96 -2.42 -11.54
N LEU A 289 28.97 -2.64 -10.66
CA LEU A 289 28.70 -1.77 -9.54
C LEU A 289 29.50 -2.19 -8.32
N ASN A 290 30.11 -1.21 -7.65
CA ASN A 290 30.60 -1.42 -6.29
C ASN A 290 29.42 -1.60 -5.31
N ARG A 291 29.68 -1.98 -4.05
CA ARG A 291 28.61 -2.27 -3.08
C ARG A 291 27.72 -1.06 -2.78
N TRP A 292 28.31 0.13 -2.75
CA TRP A 292 27.55 1.36 -2.52
C TRP A 292 26.64 1.65 -3.71
N GLN A 293 27.17 1.63 -4.93
CA GLN A 293 26.41 1.76 -6.18
C GLN A 293 25.28 0.72 -6.30
N LEU A 294 25.51 -0.50 -5.82
CA LEU A 294 24.49 -1.55 -5.79
C LEU A 294 23.33 -1.21 -4.83
N ILE A 295 23.61 -0.63 -3.67
CA ILE A 295 22.57 -0.16 -2.74
C ILE A 295 21.76 0.95 -3.40
N GLN A 296 22.43 1.87 -4.08
CA GLN A 296 21.78 3.00 -4.75
C GLN A 296 20.90 2.55 -5.89
N GLN A 297 21.41 1.67 -6.76
CA GLN A 297 20.61 1.02 -7.79
C GLN A 297 19.38 0.31 -7.20
N LYS A 298 19.48 -0.30 -6.01
CA LYS A 298 18.33 -0.93 -5.33
C LYS A 298 17.30 0.09 -4.86
N VAL A 299 17.73 1.21 -4.27
CA VAL A 299 16.85 2.32 -3.89
C VAL A 299 16.12 2.87 -5.12
N GLU A 300 16.83 3.08 -6.22
CA GLU A 300 16.24 3.56 -7.47
C GLU A 300 15.25 2.57 -8.09
N ARG A 301 15.55 1.27 -8.03
CA ARG A 301 14.62 0.20 -8.45
C ARG A 301 13.39 0.14 -7.56
N PHE A 302 13.55 0.30 -6.24
CA PHE A 302 12.43 0.41 -5.30
C PHE A 302 11.55 1.57 -5.72
N TRP A 303 12.18 2.71 -5.96
CA TRP A 303 11.52 3.95 -6.32
C TRP A 303 10.75 3.85 -7.62
N LYS A 304 11.36 3.35 -8.71
CA LYS A 304 10.70 3.19 -10.03
C LYS A 304 9.43 2.33 -9.92
N ARG A 305 9.48 1.26 -9.10
CA ARG A 305 8.34 0.36 -8.87
C ARG A 305 7.28 1.00 -7.98
N TRP A 306 7.68 1.51 -6.82
CA TRP A 306 6.80 2.19 -5.86
C TRP A 306 6.02 3.32 -6.52
N ARG A 307 6.70 4.13 -7.33
CA ARG A 307 6.12 5.21 -8.12
C ARG A 307 4.95 4.75 -8.99
N THR A 308 5.15 3.67 -9.73
CA THR A 308 4.16 3.15 -10.69
C THR A 308 2.91 2.65 -9.95
N GLU A 309 3.10 1.92 -8.85
CA GLU A 309 2.00 1.39 -8.05
C GLU A 309 1.28 2.48 -7.24
N CYS A 310 2.02 3.46 -6.73
CA CYS A 310 1.45 4.59 -6.00
C CYS A 310 0.54 5.44 -6.91
N LEU A 311 0.99 5.75 -8.14
CA LEU A 311 0.15 6.40 -9.17
C LEU A 311 -1.10 5.59 -9.47
N GLN A 312 -0.95 4.29 -9.70
CA GLN A 312 -2.09 3.41 -9.98
C GLN A 312 -3.09 3.41 -8.82
N ARG A 313 -2.62 3.50 -7.57
CA ARG A 313 -3.47 3.54 -6.39
C ARG A 313 -4.20 4.89 -6.23
N TYR A 314 -3.53 6.02 -6.46
CA TYR A 314 -4.21 7.33 -6.49
C TYR A 314 -5.23 7.41 -7.64
N GLN A 315 -4.90 6.88 -8.82
CA GLN A 315 -5.81 6.78 -9.96
C GLN A 315 -6.95 5.78 -9.73
N ALA A 316 -6.73 4.72 -8.96
CA ALA A 316 -7.77 3.75 -8.62
C ALA A 316 -8.74 4.32 -7.58
N ILE A 317 -8.28 5.09 -6.59
CA ILE A 317 -9.18 5.74 -5.62
C ILE A 317 -10.20 6.65 -6.32
N SER A 318 -9.82 7.29 -7.44
CA SER A 318 -10.75 8.12 -8.23
C SER A 318 -11.80 7.32 -9.01
N LYS A 319 -11.53 6.05 -9.33
CA LYS A 319 -12.42 5.20 -10.16
C LYS A 319 -13.54 4.51 -9.38
N TRP A 320 -13.46 4.44 -8.04
CA TRP A 320 -14.26 3.49 -7.26
C TRP A 320 -15.53 4.06 -6.63
N HIS A 321 -15.86 5.35 -6.82
CA HIS A 321 -17.11 5.87 -6.27
C HIS A 321 -18.22 6.12 -7.29
N HIS A 322 -18.01 6.72 -8.48
CA HIS A 322 -19.06 6.87 -9.51
C HIS A 322 -18.44 7.15 -10.90
N PRO A 323 -19.20 7.08 -12.03
CA PRO A 323 -18.72 7.63 -13.29
C PRO A 323 -18.38 9.11 -13.09
N SER A 324 -17.09 9.43 -13.19
CA SER A 324 -16.46 10.74 -13.02
C SER A 324 -16.34 11.27 -11.57
N THR A 325 -15.19 11.06 -10.94
CA THR A 325 -14.54 12.20 -10.25
C THR A 325 -14.12 13.17 -11.35
N GLN A 326 -14.97 14.16 -11.63
CA GLN A 326 -14.63 15.25 -12.54
C GLN A 326 -13.37 15.93 -12.01
N ILE A 327 -12.26 15.79 -12.74
CA ILE A 327 -11.15 16.73 -12.62
C ILE A 327 -11.77 18.09 -12.89
N LYS A 328 -11.73 18.99 -11.90
CA LYS A 328 -12.25 20.35 -12.03
C LYS A 328 -11.09 21.31 -12.30
N GLU A 329 -11.38 22.41 -12.97
CA GLU A 329 -10.47 23.56 -12.98
C GLU A 329 -10.21 24.00 -11.53
N GLY A 330 -8.96 24.32 -11.22
CA GLY A 330 -8.47 24.57 -9.86
C GLY A 330 -7.91 23.35 -9.12
N SER A 331 -8.16 22.12 -9.57
CA SER A 331 -7.69 20.90 -8.88
C SER A 331 -6.15 20.84 -8.83
N LEU A 332 -5.56 20.67 -7.64
CA LEU A 332 -4.13 20.39 -7.49
C LEU A 332 -3.86 18.92 -7.82
N VAL A 333 -2.91 18.70 -8.72
CA VAL A 333 -2.59 17.39 -9.26
C VAL A 333 -1.08 17.18 -9.31
N LEU A 334 -0.66 15.94 -9.13
CA LEU A 334 0.70 15.50 -9.42
C LEU A 334 0.82 15.15 -10.89
N ILE A 335 1.76 15.78 -11.60
CA ILE A 335 2.11 15.37 -12.96
C ILE A 335 3.12 14.24 -12.87
N SER A 336 2.71 13.05 -13.29
CA SER A 336 3.65 11.94 -13.41
C SER A 336 4.60 12.20 -14.58
N ASP A 337 5.86 12.48 -14.29
CA ASP A 337 6.94 12.46 -15.28
C ASP A 337 7.83 11.23 -15.02
N GLU A 338 7.98 10.40 -16.04
CA GLU A 338 8.72 9.15 -15.96
C GLU A 338 10.23 9.36 -15.74
N ARG A 339 10.73 10.57 -16.02
CA ARG A 339 12.14 10.95 -15.87
C ARG A 339 12.49 11.40 -14.46
N TYR A 340 11.49 11.84 -13.68
CA TYR A 340 11.71 12.43 -12.36
C TYR A 340 11.17 11.56 -11.21
N PRO A 341 11.75 11.71 -10.00
CA PRO A 341 11.21 11.10 -8.79
C PRO A 341 9.83 11.68 -8.39
N PRO A 342 8.84 10.92 -7.86
CA PRO A 342 7.61 11.44 -7.22
C PRO A 342 7.76 12.65 -6.30
N ALA A 343 8.81 12.70 -5.47
CA ALA A 343 9.08 13.87 -4.62
C ALA A 343 9.48 15.12 -5.44
N LYS A 344 9.97 14.94 -6.67
CA LYS A 344 10.26 16.00 -7.65
C LYS A 344 9.21 16.07 -8.76
N TRP A 345 8.10 15.35 -8.64
CA TRP A 345 7.04 15.53 -9.61
C TRP A 345 6.48 16.92 -9.46
N PRO A 346 6.38 17.67 -10.57
CA PRO A 346 5.82 18.99 -10.50
C PRO A 346 4.37 18.84 -10.08
N LEU A 347 4.07 19.43 -8.92
CA LEU A 347 2.73 19.76 -8.54
C LEU A 347 2.22 20.83 -9.49
N ALA A 348 0.97 20.68 -9.90
CA ALA A 348 0.38 21.52 -10.91
C ALA A 348 -1.10 21.69 -10.64
N ARG A 349 -1.67 22.83 -11.05
CA ARG A 349 -3.12 23.03 -11.01
C ARG A 349 -3.71 22.86 -12.39
N VAL A 350 -4.85 22.19 -12.45
CA VAL A 350 -5.63 22.10 -13.68
C VAL A 350 -6.25 23.46 -13.94
N ILE A 351 -5.86 24.11 -15.02
CA ILE A 351 -6.40 25.44 -15.39
C ILE A 351 -7.47 25.36 -16.48
N LYS A 352 -7.50 24.26 -17.24
CA LYS A 352 -8.50 24.07 -18.30
C LYS A 352 -8.78 22.60 -18.59
N LEU A 353 -10.06 22.25 -18.76
CA LEU A 353 -10.48 20.93 -19.22
C LEU A 353 -10.67 20.91 -20.74
N HIS A 354 -10.26 19.83 -21.41
CA HIS A 354 -10.52 19.59 -22.83
C HIS A 354 -11.40 18.34 -23.01
N PRO A 355 -12.74 18.48 -22.97
CA PRO A 355 -13.66 17.38 -23.28
C PRO A 355 -13.57 16.99 -24.77
N GLY A 356 -13.67 15.70 -25.06
CA GLY A 356 -13.84 15.20 -26.43
C GLY A 356 -15.30 15.25 -26.87
N ASP A 357 -15.57 14.82 -28.11
CA ASP A 357 -16.91 14.86 -28.71
C ASP A 357 -17.95 13.99 -27.97
N ASP A 358 -17.49 13.02 -27.18
CA ASP A 358 -18.31 12.18 -26.30
C ASP A 358 -18.55 12.79 -24.90
N GLY A 359 -18.15 14.05 -24.69
CA GLY A 359 -18.27 14.76 -23.41
C GLY A 359 -17.26 14.32 -22.34
N LEU A 360 -16.37 13.36 -22.65
CA LEU A 360 -15.39 12.86 -21.69
C LEU A 360 -14.08 13.66 -21.80
N THR A 361 -13.67 14.29 -20.71
CA THR A 361 -12.35 14.92 -20.60
C THR A 361 -11.28 13.83 -20.62
N ARG A 362 -10.33 13.92 -21.55
CA ARG A 362 -9.14 13.04 -21.65
C ARG A 362 -7.82 13.79 -21.58
N VAL A 363 -7.85 15.09 -21.80
CA VAL A 363 -6.71 16.00 -21.79
C VAL A 363 -7.06 17.21 -20.94
N VAL A 364 -6.10 17.69 -20.15
CA VAL A 364 -6.25 18.92 -19.36
C VAL A 364 -5.02 19.80 -19.54
N THR A 365 -5.20 21.11 -19.47
CA THR A 365 -4.07 22.04 -19.35
C THR A 365 -3.74 22.20 -17.86
N VAL A 366 -2.48 22.03 -17.53
CA VAL A 366 -1.95 22.17 -16.17
C VAL A 366 -0.92 23.29 -16.11
N ARG A 367 -0.90 24.02 -15.00
CA ARG A 367 0.08 25.05 -14.67
C ARG A 367 0.91 24.58 -13.49
N THR A 368 2.23 24.50 -13.66
CA THR A 368 3.21 24.31 -12.58
C THR A 368 3.73 25.67 -12.12
N ALA A 369 4.57 25.71 -11.08
CA ALA A 369 5.25 26.93 -10.65
C ALA A 369 6.02 27.67 -11.76
N THR A 370 6.42 26.97 -12.82
CA THR A 370 7.32 27.52 -13.85
C THR A 370 6.74 27.51 -15.27
N THR A 371 5.78 26.63 -15.58
CA THR A 371 5.32 26.41 -16.96
C THR A 371 3.85 25.99 -17.03
N THR A 372 3.23 26.27 -18.18
CA THR A 372 1.86 25.83 -18.49
C THR A 372 1.88 24.92 -19.71
N PHE A 373 1.29 23.73 -19.63
CA PHE A 373 1.28 22.78 -20.75
C PHE A 373 0.11 21.79 -20.69
N LYS A 374 -0.17 21.11 -21.80
CA LYS A 374 -1.23 20.08 -21.90
C LYS A 374 -0.71 18.70 -21.50
N ARG A 375 -1.53 17.95 -20.74
CA ARG A 375 -1.24 16.55 -20.38
C ARG A 375 -2.49 15.65 -20.47
N PRO A 376 -2.32 14.39 -20.91
CA PRO A 376 -3.36 13.38 -20.78
C PRO A 376 -3.65 13.10 -19.30
N ILE A 377 -4.92 12.85 -18.97
CA ILE A 377 -5.34 12.56 -17.59
C ILE A 377 -4.67 11.30 -17.02
N THR A 378 -4.27 10.37 -17.88
CA THR A 378 -3.51 9.17 -17.50
C THR A 378 -2.14 9.47 -16.90
N LYS A 379 -1.60 10.68 -17.13
CA LYS A 379 -0.33 11.16 -16.57
C LYS A 379 -0.53 12.11 -15.39
N ILE A 380 -1.74 12.14 -14.83
CA ILE A 380 -2.15 13.06 -13.78
C ILE A 380 -2.71 12.26 -12.61
N CYS A 381 -2.33 12.64 -11.39
CA CYS A 381 -2.90 12.11 -10.16
C CYS A 381 -3.53 13.24 -9.37
N ILE A 382 -4.85 13.14 -9.19
CA ILE A 382 -5.62 14.08 -8.37
C ILE A 382 -5.21 13.84 -6.91
N LEU A 383 -4.79 14.90 -6.22
CA LEU A 383 -4.61 14.82 -4.78
C LEU A 383 -6.00 14.85 -4.11
N PRO A 384 -6.23 14.06 -3.06
CA PRO A 384 -7.47 14.16 -2.32
C PRO A 384 -7.58 15.56 -1.72
N THR A 385 -8.58 16.31 -2.17
CA THR A 385 -9.10 17.52 -1.53
C THR A 385 -9.99 17.07 -0.37
N ASN A 386 -9.81 17.65 0.82
CA ASN A 386 -10.71 17.41 1.95
C ASN A 386 -12.14 17.87 1.61
#